data_AF-A0A5K0V9Q2-F1
#
_entry.id   AF-A0A5K0V9Q2-F1
#
_cell.length_a   1.000
_cell.length_b   1.000
_cell.length_c   1.000
_cell.angle_alpha   90.00
_cell.angle_beta   90.00
_cell.angle_gamma   90.00
#
_symmetry.space_group_name_H-M   'P 1'
#
loop_
_entity.id
_entity.type
_entity.pdbx_description
1 polymer ?
#
loop_
_entity_poly.entity_id
_entity_poly.type
_entity_poly.pdbx_seq_one_letter_code
_entity_poly.pdbx_strand_id
1 'polypeptide(L)' 'WKIVLVDLRNHGKSVGIQGLEPPHDMANSARDLANLINAHKWASPDVVIGHSMGGKVALEFLASCARGDYGESVVLPKQ' A
#
# COMPACT_ATOMS: atom_id res chain seq x y z
N TRP A 1 -11.54 2.93 -15.72
CA TRP A 1 -10.96 1.97 -14.75
C TRP A 1 -9.45 2.01 -14.90
N LYS A 2 -8.72 2.13 -13.79
CA LYS A 2 -7.25 2.12 -13.76
C LYS A 2 -6.83 0.99 -12.82
N ILE A 3 -5.88 0.17 -13.25
CA ILE A 3 -5.28 -0.89 -12.44
C ILE A 3 -3.82 -0.52 -12.21
N VAL A 4 -3.35 -0.68 -10.98
CA VAL A 4 -1.95 -0.50 -10.60
C VAL A 4 -1.47 -1.81 -10.00
N LEU A 5 -0.47 -2.43 -10.62
CA LEU A 5 0.22 -3.60 -10.08
C LEU A 5 1.50 -3.11 -9.40
N VAL A 6 1.76 -3.63 -8.21
CA VAL A 6 2.83 -3.14 -7.32
C VAL A 6 3.80 -4.27 -7.02
N ASP A 7 5.08 -4.02 -7.28
CA ASP A 7 6.16 -4.81 -6.69
C ASP A 7 6.36 -4.30 -5.25
N LEU A 8 6.01 -5.12 -4.25
CA LEU A 8 6.16 -4.74 -2.84
C LEU A 8 7.62 -4.51 -2.46
N ARG A 9 7.87 -3.80 -1.34
CA ARG A 9 9.23 -3.63 -0.80
C ARG A 9 9.99 -4.95 -0.79
N ASN A 10 11.27 -4.90 -1.20
CA ASN A 10 12.14 -6.08 -1.30
C ASN A 10 11.62 -7.20 -2.24
N HIS A 11 10.75 -6.90 -3.20
CA HIS A 11 10.29 -7.83 -4.23
C HIS A 11 10.43 -7.21 -5.62
N GLY A 12 10.60 -8.05 -6.65
CA GLY A 12 10.60 -7.63 -8.06
C GLY A 12 11.57 -6.47 -8.33
N LYS A 13 11.08 -5.41 -8.96
CA LYS A 13 11.86 -4.21 -9.27
C LYS A 13 12.01 -3.24 -8.09
N SER A 14 11.34 -3.51 -6.97
CA SER A 14 11.43 -2.70 -5.75
C SER A 14 12.59 -3.09 -4.84
N VAL A 15 13.38 -4.12 -5.20
CA VAL A 15 14.59 -4.51 -4.47
C VAL A 15 15.65 -3.41 -4.59
N GLY A 16 16.19 -2.96 -3.46
CA GLY A 16 17.28 -1.97 -3.40
C GLY A 16 16.86 -0.53 -3.71
N ILE A 17 15.56 -0.23 -3.82
CA ILE A 17 15.08 1.14 -3.92
C ILE A 17 15.27 1.84 -2.57
N GLN A 18 16.00 2.97 -2.59
CA GLN A 18 16.20 3.80 -1.41
C GLN A 18 14.86 4.23 -0.80
N GLY A 19 14.70 4.02 0.51
CA GLY A 19 13.47 4.33 1.25
C GLY A 19 12.54 3.13 1.45
N LEU A 20 12.84 1.97 0.84
CA LEU A 20 12.14 0.69 1.08
C LEU A 20 12.97 -0.30 1.91
N GLU A 21 13.84 0.25 2.76
CA GLU A 21 14.76 -0.49 3.62
C GLU A 21 14.02 -1.27 4.74
N PRO A 22 14.69 -2.23 5.41
CA PRO A 22 14.13 -2.93 6.56
C PRO A 22 13.57 -1.98 7.65
N PRO A 23 12.52 -2.39 8.40
CA PRO A 23 11.97 -3.75 8.41
C PRO A 23 10.99 -4.03 7.24
N HIS A 24 11.06 -5.24 6.70
CA HIS A 24 10.18 -5.73 5.63
C HIS A 24 8.94 -6.41 6.21
N ASP A 25 8.21 -5.69 7.06
CA ASP A 25 6.97 -6.16 7.70
C ASP A 25 5.70 -5.68 6.96
N MET A 26 4.54 -6.16 7.40
CA MET A 26 3.24 -5.87 6.78
C MET A 26 2.83 -4.40 6.93
N ALA A 27 3.10 -3.78 8.09
CA ALA A 27 2.73 -2.38 8.33
C ALA A 27 3.50 -1.44 7.42
N ASN A 28 4.78 -1.73 7.26
CA ASN A 28 5.68 -1.06 6.35
C ASN A 28 5.30 -1.27 4.87
N SER A 29 5.00 -2.51 4.48
CA SER A 29 4.52 -2.81 3.12
C SER A 29 3.19 -2.11 2.79
N ALA A 30 2.28 -2.01 3.77
CA ALA A 30 1.02 -1.30 3.62
C ALA A 30 1.23 0.22 3.49
N ARG A 31 2.15 0.78 4.30
CA ARG A 31 2.49 2.21 4.23
C ARG A 31 3.09 2.60 2.87
N ASP A 32 3.82 1.70 2.21
CA ASP A 32 4.33 1.98 0.85
C ASP A 32 3.21 2.17 -0.16
N LEU A 33 2.08 1.45 -0.03
CA LEU A 33 0.92 1.65 -0.90
C LEU A 33 0.35 3.05 -0.72
N ALA A 34 0.21 3.52 0.53
CA ALA A 34 -0.24 4.87 0.82
C ALA A 34 0.73 5.92 0.28
N ASN A 35 2.04 5.71 0.48
CA ASN A 35 3.07 6.59 -0.05
C ASN A 35 3.05 6.66 -1.57
N LEU A 36 2.83 5.53 -2.25
CA LEU A 36 2.73 5.47 -3.71
C LEU A 36 1.52 6.26 -4.22
N ILE A 37 0.35 6.10 -3.58
CA ILE A 37 -0.87 6.87 -3.91
C ILE A 37 -0.60 8.37 -3.77
N ASN A 38 0.01 8.79 -2.65
CA ASN A 38 0.32 10.18 -2.36
C ASN A 38 1.37 10.76 -3.32
N ALA A 39 2.45 10.03 -3.59
CA ALA A 39 3.53 10.47 -4.47
C ALA A 39 3.03 10.78 -5.89
N HIS A 40 2.05 10.00 -6.36
CA HIS A 40 1.43 10.23 -7.66
C HIS A 40 0.15 11.07 -7.61
N LYS A 41 -0.24 11.58 -6.43
CA LYS A 41 -1.45 12.38 -6.20
C LYS A 41 -2.71 11.70 -6.76
N TRP A 42 -2.81 10.38 -6.57
CA TRP A 42 -3.97 9.62 -7.01
C TRP A 42 -5.11 9.75 -6.01
N ALA A 43 -6.34 9.63 -6.50
CA ALA A 43 -7.47 9.33 -5.65
C ALA A 43 -7.28 7.96 -4.97
N SER A 44 -7.86 7.79 -3.78
CA SER A 44 -7.84 6.51 -3.07
C SER A 44 -8.46 5.40 -3.93
N PRO A 45 -7.89 4.18 -3.93
CA PRO A 45 -8.44 3.09 -4.74
C PRO A 45 -9.83 2.70 -4.27
N ASP A 46 -10.75 2.43 -5.21
CA ASP A 46 -12.06 1.87 -4.88
C ASP A 46 -11.94 0.41 -4.37
N VAL A 47 -10.93 -0.35 -4.84
CA VAL A 47 -10.72 -1.77 -4.50
C VAL A 47 -9.23 -2.06 -4.31
N VAL A 48 -8.90 -2.88 -3.30
CA VAL A 48 -7.54 -3.42 -3.08
C VAL A 48 -7.61 -4.95 -3.11
N ILE A 49 -6.74 -5.58 -3.92
CA ILE A 49 -6.68 -7.04 -4.08
C ILE A 49 -5.30 -7.52 -3.66
N GLY A 50 -5.25 -8.56 -2.82
CA GLY A 50 -4.01 -9.15 -2.36
C GLY A 50 -4.06 -10.68 -2.41
N HIS A 51 -3.00 -11.30 -2.94
CA HIS A 51 -2.83 -12.76 -2.96
C HIS A 51 -1.82 -13.21 -1.90
N SER A 52 -2.14 -14.26 -1.15
CA SER A 52 -1.27 -14.84 -0.10
C SER A 52 -0.75 -13.76 0.87
N MET A 53 0.55 -13.51 0.96
CA MET A 53 1.13 -12.42 1.75
C MET A 53 0.55 -11.05 1.38
N GLY A 54 0.30 -10.80 0.10
CA GLY A 54 -0.34 -9.58 -0.38
C GLY A 54 -1.74 -9.37 0.20
N GLY A 55 -2.46 -10.45 0.54
CA GLY A 55 -3.76 -10.36 1.23
C GLY A 55 -3.62 -9.79 2.64
N LYS A 56 -2.56 -10.15 3.37
CA LYS A 56 -2.25 -9.58 4.69
C LYS A 56 -1.88 -8.11 4.59
N VAL A 57 -1.09 -7.74 3.58
CA VAL A 57 -0.75 -6.33 3.31
C VAL A 57 -2.00 -5.51 2.96
N ALA A 58 -2.91 -6.06 2.14
CA ALA A 58 -4.18 -5.42 1.83
C ALA A 58 -5.03 -5.19 3.10
N LEU A 59 -5.16 -6.19 3.97
CA LEU A 59 -5.88 -6.04 5.22
C LEU A 59 -5.23 -5.02 6.17
N GLU A 60 -3.90 -5.02 6.30
CA GLU A 60 -3.19 -4.03 7.11
C GLU A 60 -3.35 -2.61 6.55
N PHE A 61 -3.32 -2.45 5.23
CA PHE A 61 -3.59 -1.19 4.55
C PHE A 61 -5.00 -0.68 4.85
N LEU A 62 -6.02 -1.53 4.70
CA LEU A 62 -7.41 -1.18 5.01
C LEU A 62 -7.58 -0.80 6.49
N ALA A 63 -7.00 -1.58 7.40
CA ALA A 63 -7.06 -1.31 8.83
C ALA A 63 -6.36 0.02 9.18
N SER A 64 -5.21 0.31 8.57
CA SER A 64 -4.49 1.58 8.73
C SER A 64 -5.27 2.77 8.17
N CYS A 65 -5.94 2.60 7.02
CA CYS A 65 -6.85 3.62 6.47
C CYS A 65 -7.99 3.92 7.44
N ALA A 66 -8.61 2.88 8.03
CA ALA A 66 -9.70 3.04 8.98
C ALA A 66 -9.26 3.76 10.28
N ARG A 67 -8.00 3.62 10.67
CA ARG A 67 -7.40 4.37 11.80
C ARG A 67 -6.98 5.79 11.45
N GLY A 68 -6.92 6.15 10.16
CA GLY A 68 -6.44 7.45 9.69
C GLY A 68 -4.91 7.56 9.65
N ASP A 69 -4.18 6.44 9.66
CA ASP A 69 -2.71 6.40 9.77
C ASP A 69 -1.97 7.06 8.58
N TYR A 70 -2.69 7.33 7.48
CA TYR A 70 -2.15 7.86 6.22
C TYR A 70 -2.65 9.27 5.87
N GLY A 71 -3.40 9.91 6.78
CA GLY A 71 -4.01 11.23 6.55
C GLY A 71 -5.23 11.19 5.62
N GLU A 72 -5.67 12.36 5.17
CA GLU A 72 -6.95 12.52 4.44
C GLU A 72 -6.93 12.03 2.98
N SER A 73 -5.74 11.90 2.39
CA SER A 73 -5.59 11.54 0.98
C SER A 73 -5.83 10.06 0.69
N VAL A 74 -5.61 9.19 1.68
CA VAL A 74 -5.72 7.73 1.54
C VAL A 74 -6.80 7.23 2.49
N VAL A 75 -8.02 7.21 1.96
CA VAL A 75 -9.22 6.82 2.70
C VAL A 75 -9.57 5.36 2.50
N LEU A 76 -10.33 4.79 3.44
CA LEU A 76 -10.81 3.42 3.38
C LEU A 76 -11.55 3.16 2.04
N PRO A 77 -11.06 2.21 1.22
CA PRO A 77 -11.74 1.76 0.01
C PRO A 77 -13.18 1.30 0.28
N LYS A 78 -14.04 1.42 -0.73
CA LYS A 78 -15.43 0.97 -0.65
C LYS A 78 -15.43 -0.57 -0.52
N GLN A 79 -16.21 -1.09 0.42
CA GLN A 79 -16.39 -2.54 0.63
C GLN A 79 -17.37 -3.13 -0.37
#